data_AF-A0A950AJW7-F1
#
_entry.id   AF-A0A950AJW7-F1
#
_cell.length_a   1.000
_cell.length_b   1.000
_cell.length_c   1.000
_cell.angle_alpha   90.00
_cell.angle_beta   90.00
_cell.angle_gamma   90.00
#
_symmetry.space_group_name_H-M   'P 1'
#
loop_
_entity.id
_entity.type
_entity.pdbx_description
1 polymer ?
#
loop_
_entity_poly.entity_id
_entity_poly.type
_entity_poly.pdbx_seq_one_letter_code
_entity_poly.pdbx_strand_id
1 'polypeptide(L)'
;EFNWVVGVLLLVLTLLLSFTGYLLPWDQLAIWAITVGSNMARATPGLGVEGPGASLLKLNGVSLITSGSDAKFALLGGRSVGEMTLNRFYVLHCVAIPLAAALLIMIHFWRVRKDGGISGPM
;
A
#
# COMPACT_ATOMS: atom_id res chain seq x y z
N GLU A 1 5.22 22.12 9.81
CA GLU A 1 5.80 21.07 8.92
C GLU A 1 5.38 19.65 9.31
N PHE A 2 5.51 19.20 10.56
CA PHE A 2 5.10 17.84 10.95
C PHE A 2 3.64 17.50 10.60
N ASN A 3 2.69 18.40 10.86
CA ASN A 3 1.28 18.16 10.52
C ASN A 3 1.04 17.97 9.01
N TRP A 4 1.86 18.60 8.16
CA TRP A 4 1.83 18.40 6.72
C TRP A 4 2.25 16.98 6.35
N VAL A 5 3.32 16.46 6.94
CA VAL A 5 3.77 15.07 6.73
C VAL A 5 2.66 14.09 7.12
N VAL A 6 1.99 14.31 8.25
CA VAL A 6 0.82 13.51 8.65
C VAL A 6 -0.29 13.59 7.59
N GLY A 7 -0.55 14.77 7.04
CA GLY A 7 -1.52 14.95 5.94
C GLY A 7 -1.15 14.18 4.66
N VAL A 8 0.13 14.18 4.28
CA VAL A 8 0.63 13.39 3.14
C VAL A 8 0.47 11.89 3.40
N LEU A 9 0.77 11.43 4.62
CA LEU A 9 0.54 10.02 5.00
C LEU A 9 -0.94 9.64 4.92
N LEU A 10 -1.84 10.52 5.37
CA LEU A 10 -3.30 10.33 5.26
C LEU A 10 -3.78 10.29 3.81
N LEU A 11 -3.20 11.11 2.93
CA LEU A 11 -3.47 11.07 1.49
C LEU A 11 -3.08 9.70 0.91
N VAL A 12 -1.89 9.21 1.23
CA VAL A 12 -1.42 7.89 0.77
C VAL A 12 -2.32 6.77 1.31
N LEU A 13 -2.69 6.80 2.60
CA LEU A 13 -3.61 5.82 3.17
C LEU A 13 -4.99 5.85 2.50
N THR A 14 -5.50 7.03 2.14
CA THR A 14 -6.77 7.16 1.42
C THR A 14 -6.69 6.51 0.03
N LEU A 15 -5.59 6.72 -0.71
CA LEU A 15 -5.38 6.06 -1.99
C LEU A 15 -5.30 4.53 -1.84
N LEU A 16 -4.63 4.04 -0.80
CA LEU A 16 -4.55 2.62 -0.49
C LEU A 16 -5.91 2.04 -0.08
N LEU A 17 -6.72 2.80 0.67
CA LEU A 17 -8.08 2.41 1.04
C LEU A 17 -8.94 2.25 -0.22
N SER A 18 -8.87 3.19 -1.16
CA SER A 18 -9.58 3.12 -2.43
C SER A 18 -9.12 1.91 -3.27
N PHE A 19 -7.81 1.69 -3.39
CA PHE A 19 -7.27 0.57 -4.18
C PHE A 19 -7.65 -0.80 -3.58
N THR A 20 -7.51 -0.97 -2.27
CA THR A 20 -7.87 -2.23 -1.60
C THR A 20 -9.38 -2.46 -1.62
N GLY A 21 -10.18 -1.39 -1.47
CA GLY A 21 -11.64 -1.43 -1.53
C GLY A 21 -12.18 -1.86 -2.90
N TYR A 22 -11.47 -1.48 -3.97
CA TYR A 22 -11.89 -1.76 -5.34
C TYR A 22 -12.01 -3.27 -5.64
N LEU A 23 -11.28 -4.13 -4.90
CA LEU A 23 -11.33 -5.58 -5.11
C LEU A 23 -12.56 -6.26 -4.48
N LEU A 24 -13.15 -5.67 -3.44
CA LEU A 24 -14.17 -6.32 -2.61
C LEU A 24 -15.43 -6.75 -3.37
N PRO A 25 -15.91 -6.01 -4.39
CA PRO A 25 -17.05 -6.46 -5.21
C PRO A 25 -16.78 -7.74 -6.01
N TRP A 26 -15.51 -8.11 -6.22
CA TRP A 26 -15.09 -9.32 -6.92
C TRP A 26 -15.62 -9.46 -8.35
N ASP A 27 -15.79 -8.35 -9.06
CA ASP A 27 -16.17 -8.35 -10.47
C ASP A 27 -14.94 -8.46 -11.39
N GLN A 28 -15.20 -8.66 -12.70
CA GLN A 28 -14.12 -8.81 -13.68
C GLN A 28 -13.22 -7.58 -13.76
N LEU A 29 -13.79 -6.38 -13.70
CA LEU A 29 -13.03 -5.14 -13.83
C LEU A 29 -12.12 -4.91 -12.60
N ALA A 30 -12.62 -5.20 -11.41
CA ALA A 30 -11.89 -5.18 -10.15
C ALA A 30 -10.68 -6.11 -10.20
N ILE A 31 -10.86 -7.36 -10.64
CA ILE A 31 -9.78 -8.34 -10.75
C ILE A 31 -8.70 -7.83 -11.70
N TRP A 32 -9.07 -7.23 -12.83
CA TRP A 32 -8.11 -6.64 -13.78
C TRP A 32 -7.40 -5.42 -13.22
N ALA A 33 -8.11 -4.52 -12.54
CA ALA A 33 -7.50 -3.34 -11.92
C ALA A 33 -6.45 -3.75 -10.88
N ILE A 34 -6.75 -4.74 -10.02
CA ILE A 34 -5.77 -5.24 -9.06
C ILE A 34 -4.64 -5.99 -9.74
N THR A 35 -4.92 -6.75 -10.81
CA THR A 35 -3.87 -7.43 -11.58
C THR A 35 -2.89 -6.43 -12.18
N VAL A 36 -3.37 -5.38 -12.83
CA VAL A 36 -2.52 -4.32 -13.41
C VAL A 36 -1.78 -3.56 -12.32
N GLY A 37 -2.48 -3.11 -11.28
CA GLY A 37 -1.88 -2.34 -10.18
C GLY A 37 -0.81 -3.14 -9.42
N SER A 38 -1.08 -4.40 -9.09
CA SER A 38 -0.11 -5.26 -8.39
C SER A 38 1.07 -5.70 -9.27
N ASN A 39 0.92 -5.72 -10.60
CA ASN A 39 2.04 -5.96 -11.50
C ASN A 39 3.08 -4.84 -11.44
N MET A 40 2.68 -3.60 -11.16
CA MET A 40 3.62 -2.48 -10.96
C MET A 40 4.53 -2.72 -9.73
N ALA A 41 4.04 -3.42 -8.70
CA ALA A 41 4.83 -3.73 -7.51
C ALA A 41 6.06 -4.60 -7.83
N ARG A 42 6.06 -5.35 -8.95
CA ARG A 42 7.21 -6.15 -9.38
C ARG A 42 8.41 -5.29 -9.81
N ALA A 43 8.19 -4.02 -10.14
CA ALA A 43 9.22 -3.05 -10.49
C ALA A 43 9.79 -2.28 -9.27
N THR A 44 9.32 -2.59 -8.04
CA THR A 44 9.79 -1.91 -6.82
C THR A 44 11.30 -2.09 -6.64
N PRO A 45 12.10 -1.02 -6.52
CA PRO A 45 13.55 -1.13 -6.32
C PRO A 45 13.88 -1.97 -5.08
N GLY A 46 14.75 -2.96 -5.24
CA GLY A 46 15.22 -3.82 -4.15
C GLY A 46 14.18 -4.76 -3.50
N LEU A 47 12.90 -4.70 -3.87
CA LEU A 47 11.84 -5.58 -3.33
C LEU A 47 11.01 -6.29 -4.42
N GLY A 48 11.10 -5.80 -5.66
CA GLY A 48 10.47 -6.40 -6.82
C GLY A 48 11.44 -7.27 -7.61
N VAL A 49 10.95 -8.39 -8.15
CA VAL A 49 11.76 -9.33 -8.94
C VAL A 49 12.25 -8.71 -10.28
N GLU A 50 11.54 -7.70 -10.78
CA GLU A 50 11.88 -6.93 -11.99
C GLU A 50 12.33 -5.50 -11.64
N GLY A 51 12.56 -5.21 -10.35
CA GLY A 51 12.95 -3.89 -9.89
C GLY A 51 14.38 -3.51 -10.24
N PRO A 52 14.70 -2.21 -10.34
CA PRO A 52 16.08 -1.74 -10.41
C PRO A 52 16.89 -2.30 -9.23
N GLY A 53 18.10 -2.78 -9.52
CA GLY A 53 18.98 -3.40 -8.51
C GLY A 53 18.68 -4.87 -8.19
N ALA A 54 17.64 -5.50 -8.79
CA ALA A 54 17.38 -6.93 -8.60
C ALA A 54 18.55 -7.82 -9.07
N SER A 55 19.35 -7.36 -10.03
CA SER A 55 20.58 -8.05 -10.47
C SER A 55 21.67 -8.08 -9.39
N LEU A 56 21.70 -7.09 -8.48
CA LEU A 56 22.66 -7.03 -7.38
C LEU A 56 22.28 -7.98 -6.24
N LEU A 57 21.00 -8.32 -6.11
CA LEU A 57 20.48 -9.26 -5.12
C LEU A 57 20.57 -10.73 -5.59
N LYS A 58 21.56 -11.03 -6.43
CA LYS A 58 21.90 -12.38 -6.84
C LYS A 58 23.17 -12.83 -6.12
N LEU A 59 23.08 -13.89 -5.33
CA LEU A 59 24.22 -14.51 -4.66
C LEU A 59 24.53 -15.84 -5.34
N ASN A 60 25.75 -15.98 -5.89
CA ASN A 60 26.21 -17.20 -6.55
C ASN A 60 25.25 -17.73 -7.63
N GLY A 61 24.60 -16.83 -8.39
CA GLY A 61 23.63 -17.17 -9.42
C GLY A 61 22.19 -17.42 -8.92
N VAL A 62 21.96 -17.44 -7.61
CA VAL A 62 20.63 -17.58 -7.00
C VAL A 62 20.05 -16.20 -6.71
N SER A 63 18.85 -15.92 -7.25
CA SER A 63 18.13 -14.67 -6.96
C SER A 63 17.53 -14.72 -5.56
N LEU A 64 17.89 -13.76 -4.71
CA LEU A 64 17.31 -13.63 -3.36
C LEU A 64 15.83 -13.24 -3.39
N ILE A 65 15.43 -12.51 -4.43
CA ILE A 65 14.03 -12.14 -4.68
C ILE A 65 13.50 -13.01 -5.79
N THR A 66 12.42 -13.73 -5.51
CA THR A 66 11.72 -14.58 -6.46
C THR A 66 10.27 -14.17 -6.59
N SER A 67 9.56 -14.64 -7.61
CA SER A 67 8.11 -14.40 -7.74
C SER A 67 7.25 -14.98 -6.62
N GLY A 68 7.82 -15.76 -5.70
CA GLY A 68 7.16 -16.23 -4.48
C GLY A 68 7.54 -15.44 -3.22
N SER A 69 8.34 -14.38 -3.34
CA SER A 69 8.86 -13.59 -2.22
C SER A 69 9.02 -12.11 -2.54
N ASP A 70 8.49 -11.64 -3.68
CA ASP A 70 8.58 -10.26 -4.12
C ASP A 70 7.46 -9.38 -3.51
N ALA A 71 7.55 -8.07 -3.75
CA ALA A 71 6.56 -7.10 -3.28
C ALA A 71 5.12 -7.44 -3.73
N LYS A 72 4.94 -7.99 -4.94
CA LYS A 72 3.63 -8.44 -5.42
C LYS A 72 3.11 -9.61 -4.58
N PHE A 73 3.93 -10.61 -4.31
CA PHE A 73 3.56 -11.74 -3.46
C PHE A 73 3.21 -11.29 -2.03
N ALA A 74 3.98 -10.35 -1.48
CA ALA A 74 3.70 -9.76 -0.16
C ALA A 74 2.32 -9.08 -0.11
N LEU A 75 1.91 -8.40 -1.19
CA LEU A 75 0.59 -7.78 -1.29
C LEU A 75 -0.53 -8.81 -1.49
N LEU A 76 -0.39 -9.70 -2.47
CA LEU A 76 -1.48 -10.57 -2.93
C LEU A 76 -1.63 -11.88 -2.13
N GLY A 77 -0.56 -12.35 -1.48
CA GLY A 77 -0.53 -13.65 -0.81
C GLY A 77 -0.51 -14.85 -1.75
N GLY A 78 -0.28 -14.61 -3.05
CA GLY A 78 -0.24 -15.61 -4.10
C GLY A 78 0.46 -15.07 -5.34
N ARG A 79 0.70 -15.93 -6.34
CA ARG A 79 1.32 -15.54 -7.61
C ARG A 79 0.34 -14.82 -8.56
N SER A 80 -0.95 -14.98 -8.31
CA SER A 80 -2.07 -14.39 -9.05
C SER A 80 -3.14 -13.90 -8.07
N VAL A 81 -4.04 -13.05 -8.56
CA VAL A 81 -5.22 -12.61 -7.80
C VAL A 81 -6.16 -13.80 -7.59
N GLY A 82 -6.54 -14.07 -6.35
CA GLY A 82 -7.44 -15.17 -5.98
C GLY A 82 -8.00 -15.01 -4.57
N GLU A 83 -8.58 -16.07 -4.01
CA GLU A 83 -9.24 -16.03 -2.69
C GLU A 83 -8.35 -15.50 -1.57
N MET A 84 -7.07 -15.92 -1.54
CA MET A 84 -6.10 -15.41 -0.56
C MET A 84 -5.88 -13.90 -0.68
N THR A 85 -5.92 -13.37 -1.90
CA THR A 85 -5.84 -11.92 -2.15
C THR A 85 -7.08 -11.23 -1.63
N LEU A 86 -8.27 -11.77 -1.89
CA LEU A 86 -9.53 -11.22 -1.39
C LEU A 86 -9.54 -11.13 0.13
N ASN A 87 -9.13 -12.20 0.82
CA ASN A 87 -9.07 -12.20 2.28
C ASN A 87 -8.07 -11.16 2.82
N ARG A 88 -6.89 -11.02 2.20
CA ARG A 88 -5.92 -9.98 2.58
C ARG A 88 -6.47 -8.57 2.35
N PHE A 89 -7.10 -8.33 1.20
CA PHE A 89 -7.67 -7.03 0.87
C PHE A 89 -8.84 -6.69 1.78
N TYR A 90 -9.67 -7.66 2.16
CA TYR A 90 -10.72 -7.49 3.14
C TYR A 90 -10.17 -7.06 4.51
N VAL A 91 -9.18 -7.78 5.04
CA VAL A 91 -8.56 -7.42 6.33
C VAL A 91 -7.85 -6.07 6.27
N LEU A 92 -7.14 -5.78 5.16
CA LEU A 92 -6.49 -4.49 4.96
C LEU A 92 -7.51 -3.35 4.90
N HIS A 93 -8.57 -3.50 4.12
CA HIS A 93 -9.54 -2.45 3.85
C HIS A 93 -10.52 -2.22 4.99
N CYS A 94 -11.03 -3.28 5.64
CA CYS A 94 -12.06 -3.15 6.67
C CYS A 94 -11.48 -2.97 8.07
N VAL A 95 -10.22 -3.32 8.31
CA VAL A 95 -9.62 -3.31 9.65
C VAL A 95 -8.32 -2.50 9.69
N ALA A 96 -7.26 -2.96 9.02
CA ALA A 96 -5.93 -2.43 9.25
C ALA A 96 -5.76 -0.97 8.79
N ILE A 97 -6.14 -0.65 7.54
CA ILE A 97 -6.01 0.70 6.99
C ILE A 97 -6.95 1.68 7.69
N PRO A 98 -8.25 1.38 7.95
CA PRO A 98 -9.12 2.27 8.70
C PRO A 98 -8.61 2.59 10.11
N LEU A 99 -8.06 1.60 10.83
CA LEU A 99 -7.49 1.84 12.15
C LEU A 99 -6.24 2.72 12.09
N ALA A 100 -5.35 2.48 11.13
CA ALA A 100 -4.17 3.33 10.91
C ALA A 100 -4.57 4.76 10.52
N ALA A 101 -5.56 4.92 9.63
CA ALA A 101 -6.08 6.22 9.22
C ALA A 101 -6.75 6.94 10.40
N ALA A 102 -7.57 6.27 11.20
CA ALA A 102 -8.20 6.85 12.38
C ALA A 102 -7.17 7.35 13.40
N LEU A 103 -6.11 6.58 13.64
CA LEU A 103 -4.99 7.00 14.49
C LEU A 103 -4.30 8.25 13.93
N LEU A 104 -3.98 8.27 12.63
CA LEU A 104 -3.34 9.43 12.02
C LEU A 104 -4.26 10.65 11.98
N ILE A 105 -5.56 10.49 11.76
CA ILE A 105 -6.55 11.58 11.84
C ILE A 105 -6.59 12.14 13.27
N MET A 106 -6.60 11.28 14.29
CA MET A 106 -6.53 11.70 15.69
C MET A 106 -5.27 12.53 15.96
N ILE A 107 -4.11 12.06 15.50
CA ILE A 107 -2.83 12.78 15.62
C ILE A 107 -2.87 14.11 14.85
N HIS A 108 -3.41 14.12 13.63
CA HIS A 108 -3.52 15.30 12.78
C HIS A 108 -4.36 16.39 13.46
N PHE A 109 -5.55 16.04 13.95
CA PHE A 109 -6.42 17.00 14.64
C PHE A 109 -5.88 17.43 15.99
N TRP A 110 -5.25 16.52 16.74
CA TRP A 110 -4.57 16.89 17.98
C TRP A 110 -3.46 17.92 17.71
N ARG A 111 -2.70 17.73 16.63
CA ARG A 111 -1.59 18.62 16.29
C ARG A 111 -2.07 20.00 15.85
N VAL A 112 -3.12 20.08 15.03
CA VAL A 112 -3.76 21.35 14.66
C VAL A 112 -4.18 22.13 15.92
N ARG A 113 -4.82 21.47 16.89
CA ARG A 113 -5.21 22.13 18.14
C ARG A 113 -4.00 22.57 18.97
N LYS A 114 -2.95 21.76 19.00
CA LYS A 114 -1.74 22.07 19.77
C LYS A 114 -0.91 23.21 19.17
N ASP A 115 -0.93 23.36 17.85
CA ASP A 115 -0.19 24.39 17.10
C ASP A 115 -0.91 25.75 17.06
N GLY A 116 -1.91 25.97 17.92
CA GLY A 116 -2.64 27.24 17.99
C GLY A 116 -3.79 27.37 16.99
N GLY A 117 -4.18 26.28 16.32
CA GLY A 117 -5.31 26.24 15.41
C GLY A 117 -4.91 26.46 13.96
N ILE A 118 -5.68 27.29 13.25
CA ILE A 118 -5.54 27.51 11.81
C ILE A 118 -4.55 28.66 11.58
N SER A 119 -3.67 28.50 10.59
CA SER A 119 -2.78 29.58 10.15
C SER A 119 -3.59 30.80 9.71
N GLY A 120 -3.19 31.99 10.14
CA GLY A 120 -3.81 33.24 9.70
C GLY A 120 -3.68 33.45 8.19
N PRO A 121 -4.56 34.26 7.58
CA PRO A 121 -4.41 34.66 6.19
C PRO A 121 -3.11 35.47 6.01
N MET A 122 -2.53 35.39 4.81
CA MET A 122 -1.35 36.17 4.42
C MET A 122 -1.72 37.57 3.97
#